data_AF-A0AAV3W3U5-F1
#
_entry.id   AF-A0AAV3W3U5-F1
#
_cell.length_a   1.000
_cell.length_b   1.000
_cell.length_c   1.000
_cell.angle_alpha   90.00
_cell.angle_beta   90.00
_cell.angle_gamma   90.00
#
_symmetry.space_group_name_H-M   'P 1'
#
loop_
_entity.id
_entity.type
_entity.pdbx_description
1 polymer ?
#
loop_
_entity_poly.entity_id
_entity_poly.type
_entity_poly.pdbx_seq_one_letter_code
_entity_poly.pdbx_strand_id
1 'polypeptide(L)' 'MNPLRILSKGVVCGVRVEDIEEPIMKEIRYLDKLIDELAKGKAMDKILRK' A
#
# COMPACT_ATOMS: atom_id res chain seq x y z
N MET A 1 -4.05 9.53 -10.94
CA MET A 1 -3.45 8.57 -9.99
C MET A 1 -3.09 9.31 -8.71
N ASN A 2 -3.41 8.78 -7.52
CA ASN A 2 -3.18 9.52 -6.26
C ASN A 2 -1.66 9.67 -5.98
N PRO A 3 -1.12 10.89 -5.83
CA PRO A 3 0.31 11.08 -5.57
C PRO A 3 0.77 10.52 -4.22
N LEU A 4 -0.13 10.43 -3.23
CA LEU A 4 0.19 9.94 -1.88
C LEU A 4 0.42 8.43 -1.83
N ARG A 5 0.10 7.68 -2.88
CA ARG A 5 0.29 6.22 -2.92
C ARG A 5 1.75 5.80 -2.74
N ILE A 6 2.70 6.67 -3.06
CA ILE A 6 4.15 6.47 -2.87
C ILE A 6 4.50 6.36 -1.37
N LEU A 7 3.64 6.88 -0.48
CA LEU A 7 3.79 6.74 0.97
C LEU A 7 3.34 5.37 1.49
N SER A 8 2.68 4.55 0.65
CA SER A 8 2.27 3.18 0.97
C SER A 8 3.48 2.25 0.90
N LYS A 9 4.25 2.22 1.98
CA LYS A 9 5.49 1.45 2.14
C LYS A 9 5.29 0.23 3.01
N GLY A 10 6.20 -0.73 2.87
CA GLY A 10 6.29 -1.92 3.72
C GLY A 10 6.01 -3.22 2.97
N VAL A 11 5.63 -4.23 3.74
CA VAL A 11 5.40 -5.59 3.24
C VAL A 11 3.90 -5.88 3.16
N VAL A 12 3.48 -6.47 2.04
CA VAL A 12 2.13 -6.99 1.78
C VAL A 12 2.26 -8.31 1.03
N CYS A 13 1.45 -9.31 1.38
CA CYS A 13 1.51 -10.65 0.77
C CYS A 13 2.93 -11.27 0.70
N GLY A 14 3.80 -10.97 1.68
CA GLY A 14 5.17 -11.48 1.74
C GLY A 14 6.19 -10.74 0.87
N VAL A 15 5.78 -9.74 0.09
CA VAL A 15 6.67 -8.93 -0.76
C VAL A 15 6.74 -7.48 -0.28
N ARG A 16 7.92 -6.86 -0.43
CA ARG A 16 8.11 -5.43 -0.16
C ARG A 16 7.65 -4.63 -1.37
N VAL A 17 6.69 -3.72 -1.17
CA VAL A 17 6.09 -2.95 -2.27
C VAL A 17 7.11 -2.06 -3.00
N GLU A 18 8.14 -1.61 -2.27
CA GLU A 18 9.17 -0.74 -2.82
C GLU A 18 10.09 -1.46 -3.81
N ASP A 19 10.28 -2.77 -3.63
CA ASP A 19 11.18 -3.61 -4.42
C ASP A 19 10.51 -4.13 -5.71
N ILE A 20 9.22 -3.82 -5.93
CA ILE A 20 8.49 -4.24 -7.12
C ILE A 20 8.89 -3.33 -8.29
N GLU A 21 9.56 -3.91 -9.27
CA GLU A 21 10.01 -3.24 -10.50
C GLU A 21 8.88 -3.05 -11.51
N GLU A 22 7.97 -4.04 -11.62
CA GLU A 22 6.86 -3.98 -12.58
C GLU A 22 5.83 -2.91 -12.14
N PRO A 23 5.61 -1.85 -12.93
CA PRO A 23 4.77 -0.73 -12.51
C PRO A 23 3.33 -1.13 -12.21
N ILE A 24 2.74 -2.01 -13.02
CA ILE A 24 1.35 -2.46 -12.85
C ILE A 24 1.22 -3.26 -11.55
N MET A 25 2.15 -4.18 -11.28
CA MET A 25 2.13 -4.98 -10.07
C MET A 25 2.33 -4.11 -8.82
N LYS A 26 3.19 -3.08 -8.89
CA LYS A 26 3.39 -2.14 -7.80
C LYS A 26 2.10 -1.42 -7.41
N GLU A 27 1.32 -1.00 -8.41
CA GLU A 27 0.06 -0.28 -8.22
C GLU A 27 -1.03 -1.19 -7.62
N ILE A 28 -1.09 -2.45 -8.05
CA ILE A 28 -1.97 -3.46 -7.43
C ILE A 28 -1.58 -3.65 -5.96
N ARG A 29 -0.28 -3.76 -5.65
CA ARG A 29 0.18 -3.96 -4.26
C ARG A 29 -0.05 -2.75 -3.36
N TYR A 30 -0.11 -1.54 -3.90
CA TYR A 30 -0.58 -0.39 -3.10
C TYR A 30 -2.02 -0.58 -2.62
N LEU A 31 -2.91 -1.09 -3.48
CA LEU A 31 -4.31 -1.36 -3.11
C LEU A 31 -4.40 -2.50 -2.09
N ASP A 32 -3.69 -3.60 -2.31
CA ASP A 32 -3.63 -4.71 -1.35
C ASP A 32 -3.16 -4.23 0.03
N LYS A 33 -2.19 -3.30 0.06
CA LYS A 33 -1.67 -2.76 1.31
C LYS A 33 -2.71 -1.94 2.07
N LEU A 34 -3.50 -1.13 1.37
CA LEU A 34 -4.59 -0.38 1.98
C LEU A 34 -5.62 -1.33 2.59
N ILE A 35 -5.97 -2.40 1.87
CA ILE A 35 -6.92 -3.42 2.35
C ILE A 35 -6.35 -4.18 3.55
N ASP A 36 -5.07 -4.57 3.53
CA ASP A 36 -4.37 -5.21 4.64
C ASP A 36 -4.40 -4.33 5.92
N GLU A 37 -4.15 -3.03 5.77
CA GLU A 37 -4.19 -2.10 6.89
C GLU A 37 -5.62 -1.89 7.43
N LEU A 38 -6.64 -1.85 6.56
CA LEU A 38 -8.05 -1.79 6.94
C LEU A 38 -8.50 -3.06 7.67
N ALA A 39 -8.13 -4.23 7.17
CA ALA A 39 -8.43 -5.52 7.79
C ALA A 39 -7.78 -5.65 9.19
N LYS A 40 -6.63 -5.00 9.40
CA LYS A 40 -5.97 -4.87 10.72
C LYS A 40 -6.61 -3.83 11.64
N GLY A 41 -7.72 -3.21 11.23
CA GLY A 41 -8.47 -2.25 12.03
C GLY A 41 -7.83 -0.85 12.12
N LYS A 42 -6.91 -0.50 11.22
CA LYS A 42 -6.36 0.85 11.20
C LYS A 42 -7.40 1.83 10.64
N ALA A 43 -7.52 3.00 11.28
CA ALA A 43 -8.36 4.09 10.79
C ALA A 43 -7.86 4.60 9.44
N MET A 44 -8.79 4.96 8.55
CA MET A 44 -8.47 5.40 7.19
C MET A 44 -7.51 6.59 7.16
N ASP A 45 -7.64 7.55 8.08
CA ASP A 45 -6.72 8.71 8.16
C ASP A 45 -5.28 8.27 8.43
N LYS A 46 -5.08 7.31 9.35
CA LYS A 46 -3.76 6.71 9.60
C LYS A 46 -3.24 5.98 8.37
N ILE A 47 -4.09 5.27 7.64
CA ILE A 47 -3.71 4.52 6.42
C ILE A 47 -3.27 5.49 5.31
N LEU A 48 -4.05 6.55 5.09
CA LEU A 48 -3.79 7.60 4.10
C LEU A 48 -2.66 8.55 4.53
N ARG A 49 -2.11 8.38 5.74
CA ARG A 49 -1.08 9.23 6.34
C ARG A 49 -1.52 10.70 6.39
N LYS A 50 -2.79 10.92 6.75
CA LYS A 50 -3.42 12.22 7.03
C LYS A 50 -3.57 12.45 8.52
#